data_AF-R6TNW7-F1
#
_entry.id   AF-R6TNW7-F1
#
_cell.length_a   1.000
_cell.length_b   1.000
_cell.length_c   1.000
_cell.angle_alpha   90.00
_cell.angle_beta   90.00
_cell.angle_gamma   90.00
#
_symmetry.space_group_name_H-M   'P 1'
#
loop_
_entity.id
_entity.type
_entity.pdbx_description
1 polymer ?
#
loop_
_entity_poly.entity_id
_entity_poly.type
_entity_poly.pdbx_seq_one_letter_code
_entity_poly.pdbx_strand_id
1 'polypeptide(L)'
;MEDILTALASRLKQKDNSANKGTNGTLTVAAGSELYRGAAALASSAALRCGVGIVRLVSVEKVISSAAARLPECVFLPTESENGAMSYRDFARKMPAFSKSRAVLAGCGMTDCTDTGNIIAELIKYGGYDE
;
A
#
# COMPACT_ATOMS: atom_id res chain seq x y z
N MET A 1 25.91 22.24 0.08
CA MET A 1 25.51 20.93 -0.51
C MET A 1 25.72 19.80 0.50
N GLU A 2 26.85 19.77 1.22
CA GLU A 2 27.10 18.83 2.33
C GLU A 2 26.02 18.87 3.42
N ASP A 3 25.52 20.05 3.80
CA ASP A 3 24.47 20.17 4.84
C ASP A 3 23.17 19.42 4.52
N ILE A 4 22.74 19.44 3.26
CA ILE A 4 21.49 18.78 2.84
C ILE A 4 21.66 17.26 2.86
N LEU A 5 22.79 16.75 2.36
CA LEU A 5 23.06 15.32 2.34
C LEU A 5 23.17 14.76 3.77
N THR A 6 23.80 15.51 4.69
CA THR A 6 23.87 15.15 6.11
C THR A 6 22.49 15.16 6.77
N ALA A 7 21.67 16.18 6.50
CA ALA A 7 20.31 16.27 7.02
C ALA A 7 19.37 15.16 6.49
N LEU A 8 19.60 14.69 5.26
CA LEU A 8 18.86 13.55 4.71
C LEU A 8 19.34 12.22 5.29
N ALA A 9 20.66 12.02 5.38
CA ALA A 9 21.24 10.81 5.92
C ALA A 9 20.82 10.56 7.38
N SER A 10 20.69 11.61 8.19
CA SER A 10 20.24 11.49 9.58
C SER A 10 18.79 11.05 9.75
N ARG A 11 17.96 11.17 8.70
CA ARG A 11 16.55 10.70 8.70
C ARG A 11 16.40 9.27 8.21
N LEU A 12 17.42 8.71 7.56
CA LEU A 12 17.40 7.34 7.07
C LEU A 12 17.72 6.37 8.22
N LYS A 13 16.93 5.31 8.34
CA LYS A 13 17.20 4.26 9.30
C LYS A 13 18.50 3.55 8.93
N GLN A 14 19.44 3.46 9.88
CA GLN A 14 20.67 2.70 9.67
C GLN A 14 20.36 1.20 9.49
N LYS A 15 21.18 0.53 8.68
CA LYS A 15 21.08 -0.91 8.45
C LYS A 15 21.49 -1.65 9.73
N ASP A 16 20.56 -2.45 10.25
CA ASP A 16 20.81 -3.38 11.35
C ASP A 16 21.10 -4.77 10.78
N ASN A 17 22.28 -5.32 11.06
CA ASN A 17 22.69 -6.64 10.54
C ASN A 17 21.91 -7.82 11.16
N SER A 18 21.18 -7.59 12.26
CA SER A 18 20.27 -8.55 12.88
C SER A 18 18.81 -8.39 12.40
N ALA A 19 18.54 -7.44 11.49
CA ALA A 19 17.20 -7.16 11.00
C ALA A 19 16.60 -8.34 10.21
N ASN A 20 15.29 -8.51 10.37
CA ASN A 20 14.48 -9.41 9.57
C ASN A 20 13.38 -8.64 8.82
N LYS A 21 12.56 -9.33 8.01
CA LYS A 21 11.47 -8.72 7.22
C LYS A 21 10.46 -7.90 8.05
N GLY A 22 10.31 -8.17 9.35
CA GLY A 22 9.46 -7.39 10.25
C GLY A 22 10.14 -6.13 10.79
N THR A 23 11.47 -6.08 10.84
CA THR A 23 12.25 -4.97 11.41
C THR A 23 12.04 -3.65 10.67
N ASN A 24 11.86 -3.70 9.35
CA ASN A 24 11.59 -2.51 8.52
C ASN A 24 10.10 -2.23 8.32
N GLY A 25 9.25 -2.89 9.10
CA GLY A 25 7.81 -2.69 9.09
C GLY A 25 7.11 -3.31 7.88
N THR A 26 5.78 -3.31 7.99
CA THR A 26 4.88 -3.70 6.91
C THR A 26 4.13 -2.46 6.41
N LEU A 27 4.08 -2.24 5.11
CA LEU A 27 3.22 -1.26 4.46
C LEU A 27 2.10 -1.99 3.73
N THR A 28 0.85 -1.58 3.97
CA THR A 28 -0.27 -1.99 3.14
C THR A 28 -0.63 -0.87 2.16
N VAL A 29 -0.73 -1.21 0.89
CA VAL A 29 -1.00 -0.29 -0.22
C VAL A 29 -2.37 -0.66 -0.81
N ALA A 30 -3.35 0.21 -0.66
CA ALA A 30 -4.64 0.14 -1.34
C ALA A 30 -4.58 1.05 -2.58
N ALA A 31 -4.36 0.46 -3.75
CA ALA A 31 -4.09 1.24 -4.95
C ALA A 31 -4.50 0.50 -6.22
N GLY A 32 -4.76 1.27 -7.27
CA GLY A 32 -5.11 0.77 -8.58
C GLY A 32 -6.59 0.46 -8.75
N SER A 33 -6.92 0.30 -10.02
CA SER A 33 -8.23 -0.03 -10.57
C SER A 33 -8.00 -0.61 -11.97
N GLU A 34 -9.05 -1.09 -12.62
CA GLU A 34 -8.93 -1.70 -13.94
C GLU A 34 -8.31 -0.78 -15.01
N LEU A 35 -8.58 0.53 -14.93
CA LEU A 35 -8.02 1.54 -15.84
C LEU A 35 -6.64 2.02 -15.40
N TYR A 36 -6.35 2.03 -14.09
CA TYR A 36 -5.12 2.60 -13.52
C TYR A 36 -4.21 1.56 -12.86
N ARG A 37 -4.04 0.39 -13.49
CA ARG A 37 -3.24 -0.74 -12.95
C ARG A 37 -1.79 -0.37 -12.65
N GLY A 38 -1.19 0.49 -13.48
CA GLY A 38 0.18 0.96 -13.31
C GLY A 38 0.41 1.73 -12.01
N ALA A 39 -0.61 2.40 -11.47
CA ALA A 39 -0.49 3.16 -10.23
C ALA A 39 -0.12 2.26 -9.04
N ALA A 40 -0.78 1.10 -8.93
CA ALA A 40 -0.48 0.11 -7.90
C ALA A 40 0.95 -0.43 -8.01
N ALA A 41 1.39 -0.74 -9.23
CA ALA A 41 2.75 -1.23 -9.48
C ALA A 41 3.81 -0.18 -9.13
N LEU A 42 3.59 1.09 -9.51
CA LEU A 42 4.53 2.17 -9.19
C LEU A 42 4.62 2.44 -7.69
N ALA A 43 3.48 2.53 -7.00
CA ALA A 43 3.42 2.75 -5.56
C ALA A 43 4.10 1.61 -4.78
N SER A 44 3.77 0.36 -5.12
CA SER A 44 4.34 -0.82 -4.46
C SER A 44 5.83 -0.96 -4.73
N SER A 45 6.26 -0.69 -5.98
CA SER A 45 7.68 -0.72 -6.35
C SER A 45 8.48 0.37 -5.66
N ALA A 46 7.92 1.57 -5.50
CA ALA A 46 8.55 2.65 -4.75
C ALA A 46 8.74 2.24 -3.27
N ALA A 47 7.70 1.67 -2.65
CA ALA A 47 7.79 1.20 -1.26
C ALA A 47 8.88 0.14 -1.06
N LEU A 48 8.97 -0.84 -1.97
CA LEU A 48 10.03 -1.85 -1.94
C LEU A 48 11.43 -1.20 -2.07
N ARG A 49 11.61 -0.26 -3.01
CA ARG A 49 12.87 0.47 -3.18
C ARG A 49 13.24 1.35 -1.99
N CYS A 50 12.26 1.84 -1.23
CA CYS A 50 12.48 2.59 0.01
C CYS A 50 12.89 1.70 1.20
N GLY A 51 12.96 0.38 1.03
CA GLY A 51 13.45 -0.55 2.05
C GLY A 51 12.38 -1.05 3.03
N VAL A 52 11.10 -0.92 2.68
CA VAL A 52 10.00 -1.52 3.45
C VAL A 52 10.20 -3.04 3.51
N GLY A 53 10.08 -3.61 4.71
CA GLY A 53 10.33 -5.04 4.91
C GLY A 53 9.28 -5.96 4.28
N ILE A 54 8.00 -5.60 4.40
CA ILE A 54 6.89 -6.31 3.75
C ILE A 54 5.96 -5.29 3.09
N VAL A 55 5.73 -5.42 1.79
CA VAL A 55 4.73 -4.64 1.06
C VAL A 55 3.54 -5.53 0.74
N ARG A 56 2.35 -5.09 1.14
CA ARG A 56 1.08 -5.75 0.81
C ARG A 56 0.31 -4.89 -0.17
N LEU A 57 -0.11 -5.45 -1.29
CA LEU A 57 -0.97 -4.77 -2.26
C LEU A 57 -2.40 -5.27 -2.15
N VAL A 58 -3.32 -4.37 -1.81
CA VAL A 58 -4.77 -4.57 -1.83
C VAL A 58 -5.31 -3.92 -3.10
N SER A 59 -5.89 -4.73 -3.99
CA SER A 59 -6.48 -4.27 -5.24
C SER A 59 -7.33 -5.36 -5.89
N VAL A 60 -8.04 -5.03 -6.96
CA VAL A 60 -8.74 -6.01 -7.82
C VAL A 60 -7.76 -6.95 -8.55
N GLU A 61 -8.22 -8.16 -8.88
CA GLU A 61 -7.38 -9.22 -9.46
C GLU A 61 -6.63 -8.77 -10.71
N LYS A 62 -7.27 -8.07 -11.66
CA LYS A 62 -6.62 -7.58 -12.89
C LYS A 62 -5.40 -6.68 -12.62
N VAL A 63 -5.43 -5.92 -11.53
CA VAL A 63 -4.29 -5.08 -11.10
C VAL A 63 -3.22 -5.95 -10.47
N ILE A 64 -3.62 -6.90 -9.61
CA ILE A 64 -2.71 -7.84 -8.96
C ILE A 64 -1.96 -8.68 -9.99
N SER A 65 -2.64 -9.29 -10.96
CA SER A 65 -1.97 -10.09 -12.00
C SER A 65 -0.96 -9.24 -12.79
N SER A 66 -1.27 -7.96 -13.05
CA SER A 66 -0.35 -7.03 -13.70
C SER A 66 0.85 -6.66 -12.83
N ALA A 67 0.65 -6.48 -11.52
CA ALA A 67 1.71 -6.13 -10.57
C ALA A 67 2.61 -7.33 -10.26
N ALA A 68 2.03 -8.52 -10.07
CA ALA A 68 2.72 -9.76 -9.75
C ALA A 68 3.73 -10.18 -10.81
N ALA A 69 3.48 -9.87 -12.09
CA ALA A 69 4.43 -10.11 -13.17
C ALA A 69 5.75 -9.31 -13.01
N ARG A 70 5.74 -8.21 -12.24
CA ARG A 70 6.90 -7.32 -12.05
C ARG A 70 7.42 -7.27 -10.61
N LEU A 71 6.55 -7.56 -9.64
CA LEU A 71 6.80 -7.39 -8.21
C LEU A 71 6.38 -8.65 -7.45
N PRO A 72 6.99 -9.82 -7.75
CA PRO A 72 6.64 -11.09 -7.10
C PRO A 72 6.86 -11.09 -5.58
N GLU A 73 7.62 -10.12 -5.05
CA GLU A 73 7.91 -9.96 -3.63
C GLU A 73 6.74 -9.34 -2.84
N CYS A 74 5.77 -8.72 -3.53
CA CYS A 74 4.58 -8.19 -2.88
C CYS A 74 3.67 -9.31 -2.38
N VAL A 75 3.07 -9.11 -1.21
CA VAL A 75 1.98 -9.96 -0.74
C VAL A 75 0.67 -9.41 -1.29
N PHE A 76 -0.09 -10.21 -2.01
CA PHE A 76 -1.32 -9.76 -2.66
C PHE A 76 -2.55 -10.07 -1.80
N LEU A 77 -3.45 -9.09 -1.69
CA LEU A 77 -4.71 -9.15 -0.98
C LEU A 77 -5.85 -8.77 -1.94
N PRO A 78 -6.35 -9.73 -2.74
CA PRO A 78 -7.29 -9.44 -3.83
C PRO A 78 -8.66 -9.03 -3.32
N THR A 79 -9.23 -7.97 -3.89
CA THR A 79 -10.62 -7.55 -3.63
C THR A 79 -11.53 -7.91 -4.80
N GLU A 80 -12.81 -8.10 -4.51
CA GLU A 80 -13.88 -8.02 -5.52
C GLU A 80 -13.77 -6.67 -6.27
N SER A 81 -14.18 -6.69 -7.55
CA SER A 81 -14.21 -5.52 -8.43
C SER A 81 -15.65 -5.06 -8.60
N GLU A 82 -15.91 -3.78 -8.38
CA GLU A 82 -17.19 -3.13 -8.67
C GLU A 82 -16.94 -2.03 -9.70
N ASN A 83 -17.46 -2.20 -10.92
CA ASN A 83 -17.21 -1.30 -12.06
C ASN A 83 -15.72 -0.97 -12.30
N GLY A 84 -14.84 -1.93 -12.03
CA GLY A 84 -13.40 -1.79 -12.20
C GLY A 84 -12.66 -1.12 -11.03
N ALA A 85 -13.36 -0.70 -9.98
CA ALA A 85 -12.77 -0.24 -8.72
C ALA A 85 -12.80 -1.35 -7.65
N MET A 86 -12.07 -1.17 -6.55
CA MET A 86 -12.14 -2.10 -5.41
C MET A 86 -13.51 -2.01 -4.75
N SER A 87 -14.14 -3.16 -4.49
CA SER A 87 -15.39 -3.19 -3.72
C SER A 87 -15.15 -2.83 -2.25
N TYR A 88 -15.87 -1.83 -1.72
CA TYR A 88 -15.78 -1.44 -0.31
C TYR A 88 -16.18 -2.59 0.62
N ARG A 89 -17.28 -3.29 0.31
CA ARG A 89 -17.78 -4.40 1.14
C ARG A 89 -16.73 -5.49 1.34
N ASP A 90 -16.00 -5.82 0.27
CA ASP A 90 -14.97 -6.84 0.34
C ASP A 90 -13.64 -6.32 0.92
N PHE A 91 -13.34 -5.04 0.71
CA PHE A 91 -12.22 -4.34 1.34
C PHE A 91 -12.37 -4.32 2.87
N ALA A 92 -13.53 -3.92 3.40
CA ALA A 92 -13.80 -3.83 4.83
C ALA A 92 -13.55 -5.18 5.56
N ARG A 93 -13.91 -6.31 4.93
CA ARG A 93 -13.64 -7.65 5.46
C ARG A 93 -12.14 -7.96 5.62
N LYS A 94 -11.28 -7.24 4.90
CA LYS A 94 -9.82 -7.40 4.95
C LYS A 94 -9.15 -6.46 5.94
N MET A 95 -9.86 -5.46 6.47
CA MET A 95 -9.35 -4.52 7.48
C MET A 95 -8.65 -5.19 8.68
N PRO A 96 -9.07 -6.36 9.20
CA PRO A 96 -8.32 -7.04 10.25
C PRO A 96 -6.86 -7.34 9.89
N ALA A 97 -6.55 -7.57 8.61
CA ALA A 97 -5.17 -7.78 8.15
C ALA A 97 -4.30 -6.52 8.26
N PHE A 98 -4.91 -5.33 8.27
CA PHE A 98 -4.22 -4.04 8.31
C PHE A 98 -3.59 -3.78 9.68
N SER A 99 -4.08 -4.42 10.75
CA SER A 99 -3.51 -4.40 12.11
C SER A 99 -2.02 -4.75 12.19
N LYS A 100 -1.50 -5.49 11.21
CA LYS A 100 -0.09 -5.86 11.12
C LYS A 100 0.75 -4.83 10.34
N SER A 101 0.13 -3.77 9.83
CA SER A 101 0.79 -2.72 9.03
C SER A 101 1.23 -1.60 9.94
N ARG A 102 2.46 -1.13 9.74
CA ARG A 102 2.97 0.07 10.42
C ARG A 102 2.44 1.35 9.78
N ALA A 103 2.10 1.28 8.50
CA ALA A 103 1.50 2.37 7.73
C ALA A 103 0.58 1.81 6.66
N VAL A 104 -0.32 2.66 6.16
CA VAL A 104 -1.19 2.39 5.02
C VAL A 104 -1.03 3.51 4.00
N LEU A 105 -0.91 3.15 2.73
CA LEU A 105 -1.00 4.06 1.59
C LEU A 105 -2.32 3.78 0.87
N ALA A 106 -3.11 4.80 0.58
CA ALA A 106 -4.34 4.67 -0.18
C ALA A 106 -4.54 5.82 -1.16
N GLY A 107 -5.24 5.57 -2.27
CA GLY A 107 -5.74 6.58 -3.20
C GLY A 107 -5.12 6.53 -4.61
N CYS A 108 -3.90 6.02 -4.77
CA CYS A 108 -3.21 6.00 -6.07
C CYS A 108 -3.99 5.17 -7.10
N GLY A 109 -4.66 5.83 -8.05
CA GLY A 109 -5.37 5.17 -9.16
C GLY A 109 -6.60 4.35 -8.75
N MET A 110 -7.24 4.66 -7.62
CA MET A 110 -8.40 3.90 -7.13
C MET A 110 -9.71 4.18 -7.89
N THR A 111 -9.71 5.13 -8.84
CA THR A 111 -10.91 5.67 -9.50
C THR A 111 -11.81 6.43 -8.52
N ASP A 112 -12.44 7.50 -9.00
CA ASP A 112 -13.40 8.28 -8.23
C ASP A 112 -14.77 7.60 -8.27
N CYS A 113 -15.15 6.94 -7.17
CA CYS A 113 -16.44 6.30 -7.00
C CYS A 113 -16.81 6.18 -5.52
N THR A 114 -18.08 5.89 -5.26
CA THR A 114 -18.60 5.73 -3.89
C THR A 114 -17.82 4.73 -3.05
N ASP A 115 -17.43 3.59 -3.64
CA ASP A 115 -16.67 2.56 -2.93
C ASP A 115 -15.27 3.05 -2.56
N THR A 116 -14.57 3.77 -3.45
CA THR A 116 -13.30 4.41 -3.12
C THR A 116 -13.47 5.41 -1.98
N GLY A 117 -14.51 6.26 -2.02
CA GLY A 117 -14.80 7.20 -0.95
C GLY A 117 -15.01 6.51 0.41
N ASN A 118 -15.79 5.43 0.44
CA ASN A 118 -16.03 4.64 1.64
C ASN A 118 -14.74 3.98 2.17
N ILE A 119 -13.91 3.44 1.28
CA ILE A 119 -12.60 2.86 1.64
C ILE A 119 -11.71 3.92 2.29
N ILE A 120 -11.59 5.10 1.67
CA ILE A 120 -10.76 6.19 2.22
C ILE A 120 -11.29 6.65 3.58
N ALA A 121 -12.61 6.84 3.72
CA ALA A 121 -13.23 7.21 4.99
C ALA A 121 -12.99 6.17 6.09
N GLU A 122 -13.11 4.87 5.78
CA GLU A 122 -12.82 3.78 6.72
C GLU A 122 -11.35 3.77 7.15
N LEU A 123 -10.42 4.00 6.21
CA LEU A 123 -8.99 4.05 6.49
C LEU A 123 -8.58 5.26 7.34
N ILE A 124 -9.20 6.42 7.14
CA ILE A 124 -8.97 7.62 7.96
C ILE A 124 -9.41 7.36 9.41
N LYS A 125 -10.61 6.81 9.60
CA LYS A 125 -11.12 6.41 10.92
C LYS A 125 -10.23 5.36 11.57
N TYR A 126 -9.79 4.36 10.81
CA TYR A 126 -8.84 3.34 11.27
C TYR A 126 -7.50 3.94 11.72
N GLY A 127 -7.04 5.01 11.08
CA GLY A 127 -5.82 5.73 11.44
C GLY A 127 -5.89 6.53 12.74
N GLY A 128 -7.05 6.57 13.42
CA GLY A 128 -7.26 7.35 14.64
C GLY A 128 -7.39 8.85 14.39
N TYR A 129 -7.76 9.25 13.16
CA TYR A 129 -8.18 10.61 12.88
C TYR A 129 -9.69 10.70 13.17
N ASP A 130 -10.03 11.28 14.31
CA ASP A 130 -11.40 11.71 14.61
C ASP A 130 -11.58 13.15 14.08
N GLU A 131 -12.70 13.41 13.41
CA GLU A 131 -13.09 14.76 12.93
C GLU A 131 -13.26 15.77 14.07
#